data_AF-S5ZQI0-F1
#
_entry.id   AF-S5ZQI0-F1
#
_cell.length_a   1.000
_cell.length_b   1.000
_cell.length_c   1.000
_cell.angle_alpha   90.00
_cell.angle_beta   90.00
_cell.angle_gamma   90.00
#
_symmetry.space_group_name_H-M   'P 1'
#
loop_
_entity.id
_entity.type
_entity.pdbx_description
1 polymer ?
#
loop_
_entity_poly.entity_id
_entity_poly.type
_entity_poly.pdbx_seq_one_letter_code
_entity_poly.pdbx_strand_id
1 'polypeptide(L)'
;RFQIGSSMKSVGEAMAIGRKFEEAFQKALRMVDENVNGFDPYIKSIDDEELERPTDKRMFVLAAALKAGYTIDRLYELTKIDRWFLEKMKNITSYYTILEGLDQTKLSHEVLLCAKQIGFSDKQIATAVKSTELAVRKQRQESNITPFVKQIDTVAAEWPATTNYLYLTYNGKSHDLQFPGGYTMVIGSGVYRIGSSVEFDWCAVGCLRELRQLNKKTIMVNYNPETVSTDYDMCDRLYFEEISFEVVMDIYDLENPEGVILSMGGQLPNNIAMDLHRQQARILGTSPESVDGAENRFKFSRMLDRIGISQPRWKELTNLKSAI
;
A
#
# COMPACT_ATOMS: atom_id res chain seq x y z
N ARG A 1 24.80 -3.30 14.03
CA ARG A 1 23.91 -3.25 12.85
C ARG A 1 22.92 -4.40 12.95
N PHE A 2 21.64 -4.18 12.67
CA PHE A 2 20.63 -5.24 12.72
C PHE A 2 20.84 -6.19 11.52
N GLN A 3 21.26 -7.43 11.79
CA GLN A 3 21.51 -8.45 10.76
C GLN A 3 20.44 -9.55 10.85
N ILE A 4 20.06 -10.07 9.69
CA ILE A 4 19.14 -11.21 9.54
C ILE A 4 19.98 -12.48 9.40
N GLY A 5 19.53 -13.56 10.01
CA GLY A 5 20.16 -14.87 9.95
C GLY A 5 19.12 -15.97 10.12
N SER A 6 19.54 -17.15 10.60
CA SER A 6 18.65 -18.29 10.77
C SER A 6 17.59 -18.10 11.86
N SER A 7 17.83 -17.23 12.84
CA SER A 7 16.84 -16.88 13.86
C SER A 7 15.94 -15.77 13.36
N MET A 8 14.63 -16.05 13.28
CA MET A 8 13.63 -15.04 12.92
C MET A 8 13.65 -13.85 13.88
N LYS A 9 13.49 -12.67 13.31
CA LYS A 9 13.35 -11.39 14.02
C LYS A 9 12.22 -10.51 13.44
N SER A 10 11.50 -11.01 12.45
CA SER A 10 10.32 -10.34 11.89
C SER A 10 9.18 -10.36 12.90
N VAL A 11 8.35 -9.31 12.87
CA VAL A 11 7.19 -9.16 13.75
C VAL A 11 5.86 -9.29 13.00
N GLY A 12 5.92 -9.49 11.68
CA GLY A 12 4.79 -9.67 10.79
C GLY A 12 5.25 -9.81 9.34
N GLU A 13 4.31 -10.10 8.45
CA GLU A 13 4.53 -10.29 7.03
C GLU A 13 3.41 -9.67 6.18
N ALA A 14 3.71 -9.46 4.90
CA ALA A 14 2.76 -9.01 3.90
C ALA A 14 2.76 -9.98 2.73
N MET A 15 1.60 -10.14 2.08
CA MET A 15 1.50 -10.86 0.82
C MET A 15 0.96 -9.92 -0.26
N ALA A 16 1.46 -10.05 -1.47
CA ALA A 16 0.97 -9.29 -2.61
C ALA A 16 0.79 -10.20 -3.82
N ILE A 17 -0.23 -9.91 -4.61
CA ILE A 17 -0.57 -10.67 -5.80
C ILE A 17 -0.46 -9.76 -7.01
N GLY A 18 0.19 -10.26 -8.06
CA GLY A 18 0.37 -9.59 -9.34
C GLY A 18 0.60 -10.64 -10.44
N ARG A 19 0.35 -10.27 -11.69
CA ARG A 19 0.54 -11.19 -12.83
C ARG A 19 1.95 -11.16 -13.40
N LYS A 20 2.82 -10.31 -12.84
CA LYS A 20 4.26 -10.24 -13.07
C LYS A 20 4.97 -10.18 -11.73
N PHE A 21 6.20 -10.68 -11.70
CA PHE A 21 7.02 -10.60 -10.49
C PHE A 21 7.22 -9.15 -10.05
N GLU A 22 7.54 -8.26 -10.99
CA GLU A 22 7.78 -6.85 -10.71
C GLU A 22 6.56 -6.18 -10.07
N GLU A 23 5.36 -6.49 -10.57
CA GLU A 23 4.08 -6.00 -10.05
C GLU A 23 3.85 -6.47 -8.60
N ALA A 24 3.94 -7.78 -8.36
CA ALA A 24 3.76 -8.35 -7.03
C ALA A 24 4.82 -7.85 -6.04
N PHE A 25 6.08 -7.79 -6.48
CA PHE A 25 7.21 -7.39 -5.64
C PHE A 25 7.12 -5.93 -5.19
N GLN A 26 6.77 -5.00 -6.08
CA GLN A 26 6.62 -3.60 -5.68
C GLN A 26 5.42 -3.37 -4.76
N LYS A 27 4.29 -4.07 -5.00
CA LYS A 27 3.14 -4.04 -4.08
C LYS A 27 3.52 -4.55 -2.69
N ALA A 28 4.22 -5.69 -2.61
CA ALA A 28 4.68 -6.26 -1.35
C ALA A 28 5.57 -5.28 -0.57
N LEU A 29 6.49 -4.58 -1.24
CA LEU A 29 7.36 -3.59 -0.58
C LEU A 29 6.57 -2.42 0.03
N ARG A 30 5.55 -1.92 -0.66
CA ARG A 30 4.65 -0.86 -0.14
C ARG A 30 3.80 -1.34 1.03
N MET A 31 3.35 -2.59 0.96
CA MET A 31 2.56 -3.24 2.00
C MET A 31 3.37 -3.44 3.30
N VAL A 32 4.66 -3.75 3.22
CA VAL A 32 5.53 -4.00 4.39
C VAL A 32 5.77 -2.73 5.21
N ASP A 33 6.02 -1.58 4.58
CA ASP A 33 6.38 -0.31 5.22
C ASP A 33 5.71 0.85 4.49
N GLU A 34 4.83 1.59 5.19
CA GLU A 34 4.05 2.70 4.59
C GLU A 34 4.93 3.86 4.10
N ASN A 35 6.18 3.94 4.56
CA ASN A 35 7.14 4.96 4.13
C ASN A 35 7.88 4.56 2.85
N VAL A 36 7.74 3.30 2.41
CA VAL A 36 8.38 2.77 1.22
C VAL A 36 7.37 2.81 0.07
N ASN A 37 7.73 3.48 -1.03
CA ASN A 37 6.84 3.57 -2.18
C ASN A 37 7.03 2.41 -3.18
N GLY A 38 8.05 1.54 -3.00
CA GLY A 38 8.34 0.39 -3.86
C GLY A 38 9.82 0.04 -3.84
N PHE A 39 10.35 -0.55 -4.91
CA PHE A 39 11.78 -0.89 -5.03
C PHE A 39 12.61 0.35 -5.42
N ASP A 40 12.82 1.23 -4.44
CA ASP A 40 13.39 2.57 -4.62
C ASP A 40 14.92 2.59 -4.41
N PRO A 41 15.72 3.02 -5.41
CA PRO A 41 17.18 3.05 -5.33
C PRO A 41 17.74 4.21 -4.49
N TYR A 42 16.92 5.13 -3.99
CA TYR A 42 17.36 6.33 -3.26
C TYR A 42 17.23 6.23 -1.74
N ILE A 43 16.59 5.17 -1.23
CA ILE A 43 16.38 4.98 0.22
C ILE A 43 17.69 4.65 0.95
N LYS A 44 18.60 3.92 0.29
CA LYS A 44 19.92 3.54 0.84
C LYS A 44 21.03 3.83 -0.16
N SER A 45 22.22 4.10 0.35
CA SER A 45 23.44 4.10 -0.44
C SER A 45 23.92 2.68 -0.68
N ILE A 46 24.76 2.51 -1.70
CA ILE A 46 25.45 1.24 -1.98
C ILE A 46 26.35 0.88 -0.79
N ASP A 47 26.24 -0.36 -0.31
CA ASP A 47 27.10 -0.94 0.73
C ASP A 47 27.26 -2.44 0.42
N ASP A 48 28.43 -2.84 -0.11
CA ASP A 48 28.73 -4.23 -0.45
C ASP A 48 28.68 -5.14 0.79
N GLU A 49 28.99 -4.62 1.99
CA GLU A 49 28.90 -5.40 3.23
C GLU A 49 27.44 -5.76 3.53
N GLU A 50 26.49 -4.86 3.29
CA GLU A 50 25.06 -5.10 3.48
C GLU A 50 24.47 -6.02 2.38
N LEU A 51 25.05 -5.99 1.18
CA LEU A 51 24.73 -6.96 0.13
C LEU A 51 25.19 -8.37 0.51
N GLU A 52 26.38 -8.53 1.09
CA GLU A 52 26.88 -9.84 1.57
C GLU A 52 26.20 -10.31 2.84
N ARG A 53 25.99 -9.41 3.81
CA ARG A 53 25.44 -9.69 5.14
C ARG A 53 24.01 -9.16 5.23
N PRO A 54 22.99 -10.01 5.04
CA PRO A 54 21.62 -9.55 4.86
C PRO A 54 21.07 -8.80 6.08
N THR A 55 20.38 -7.70 5.79
CA THR A 55 19.63 -6.85 6.72
C THR A 55 18.18 -6.72 6.27
N ASP A 56 17.34 -6.08 7.07
CA ASP A 56 15.96 -5.72 6.72
C ASP A 56 15.88 -4.66 5.59
N LYS A 57 16.98 -3.95 5.31
CA LYS A 57 17.05 -2.91 4.27
C LYS A 57 17.90 -3.31 3.05
N ARG A 58 18.39 -4.55 2.98
CA ARG A 58 19.21 -5.09 1.88
C ARG A 58 18.59 -4.87 0.51
N MET A 59 17.27 -4.96 0.38
CA MET A 59 16.58 -4.75 -0.90
C MET A 59 16.80 -3.34 -1.47
N PHE A 60 16.89 -2.32 -0.62
CA PHE A 60 17.12 -0.94 -1.07
C PHE A 60 18.59 -0.69 -1.43
N VAL A 61 19.53 -1.35 -0.74
CA VAL A 61 20.95 -1.36 -1.15
C VAL A 61 21.11 -2.04 -2.51
N LEU A 62 20.38 -3.14 -2.73
CA LEU A 62 20.34 -3.85 -4.01
C LEU A 62 19.78 -2.97 -5.14
N ALA A 63 18.70 -2.23 -4.88
CA ALA A 63 18.14 -1.26 -5.81
C ALA A 63 19.17 -0.18 -6.19
N ALA A 64 19.88 0.39 -5.20
CA ALA A 64 20.93 1.38 -5.42
C ALA A 64 22.11 0.81 -6.25
N ALA A 65 22.54 -0.42 -5.95
CA ALA A 65 23.62 -1.07 -6.68
C ALA A 65 23.26 -1.36 -8.15
N LEU A 66 22.03 -1.82 -8.40
CA LEU A 66 21.50 -2.00 -9.76
C LEU A 66 21.45 -0.67 -10.52
N LYS A 67 20.94 0.39 -9.89
CA LYS A 67 20.89 1.74 -10.47
C LYS A 67 22.28 2.30 -10.79
N ALA A 68 23.28 1.97 -9.97
CA ALA A 68 24.68 2.35 -10.20
C ALA A 68 25.42 1.48 -11.23
N GLY A 69 24.74 0.52 -11.85
CA GLY A 69 25.29 -0.27 -12.96
C GLY A 69 26.04 -1.54 -12.53
N TYR A 70 25.79 -2.08 -11.33
CA TYR A 70 26.36 -3.37 -10.94
C TYR A 70 25.84 -4.48 -11.86
N THR A 71 26.73 -5.41 -12.24
CA THR A 71 26.34 -6.55 -13.06
C THR A 71 25.55 -7.57 -12.24
N ILE A 72 24.67 -8.31 -12.90
CA ILE A 72 23.88 -9.37 -12.28
C ILE A 72 24.77 -10.45 -11.68
N ASP A 73 25.88 -10.81 -12.34
CA ASP A 73 26.83 -11.78 -11.81
C ASP A 73 27.50 -11.30 -10.53
N ARG A 74 27.89 -10.03 -10.44
CA ARG A 74 28.44 -9.47 -9.21
C ARG A 74 27.40 -9.51 -8.08
N LEU A 75 26.17 -9.11 -8.36
CA LEU A 75 25.11 -9.11 -7.36
C LEU A 75 24.73 -10.53 -6.92
N TYR A 76 24.75 -11.50 -7.82
CA TYR A 76 24.60 -12.91 -7.48
C TYR A 76 25.73 -13.36 -6.55
N GLU A 77 26.98 -13.01 -6.84
CA GLU A 77 28.11 -13.42 -6.00
C GLU A 77 28.04 -12.84 -4.59
N LEU A 78 27.67 -11.57 -4.45
CA LEU A 78 27.49 -10.91 -3.16
C LEU A 78 26.26 -11.46 -2.42
N THR A 79 25.15 -11.63 -3.12
CA THR A 79 23.86 -11.83 -2.43
C THR A 79 23.38 -13.28 -2.35
N LYS A 80 23.80 -14.11 -3.30
CA LYS A 80 23.27 -15.45 -3.61
C LYS A 80 21.77 -15.48 -3.95
N ILE A 81 21.17 -14.33 -4.24
CA ILE A 81 19.82 -14.23 -4.82
C ILE A 81 19.91 -14.69 -6.27
N ASP A 82 19.02 -15.58 -6.68
CA ASP A 82 19.03 -16.12 -8.05
C ASP A 82 18.99 -15.02 -9.12
N ARG A 83 19.74 -15.24 -10.20
CA ARG A 83 19.91 -14.28 -11.30
C ARG A 83 18.57 -13.88 -11.93
N TRP A 84 17.59 -14.78 -11.96
CA TRP A 84 16.26 -14.49 -12.48
C TRP A 84 15.61 -13.33 -11.72
N PHE A 85 15.63 -13.37 -10.37
CA PHE A 85 15.06 -12.29 -9.55
C PHE A 85 15.84 -10.99 -9.74
N LEU A 86 17.16 -11.07 -9.81
CA LEU A 86 18.02 -9.90 -10.02
C LEU A 86 17.73 -9.22 -11.37
N GLU A 87 17.51 -9.98 -12.44
CA GLU A 87 17.13 -9.41 -13.75
C GLU A 87 15.75 -8.74 -13.69
N LYS A 88 14.79 -9.33 -12.96
CA LYS A 88 13.47 -8.70 -12.76
C LYS A 88 13.55 -7.41 -11.95
N MET A 89 14.38 -7.37 -10.91
CA MET A 89 14.64 -6.15 -10.14
C MET A 89 15.35 -5.09 -10.99
N LYS A 90 16.26 -5.50 -11.87
CA LYS A 90 16.92 -4.61 -12.83
C LYS A 90 15.92 -3.96 -13.79
N ASN A 91 14.88 -4.66 -14.24
CA ASN A 91 13.81 -4.08 -15.07
C ASN A 91 13.19 -2.85 -14.38
N ILE A 92 12.89 -2.96 -13.07
CA ILE A 92 12.32 -1.87 -12.28
C ILE A 92 13.28 -0.66 -12.24
N THR A 93 14.55 -0.88 -11.89
CA THR A 93 15.54 0.21 -11.81
C THR A 93 15.85 0.86 -13.17
N SER A 94 15.80 0.07 -14.24
CA SER A 94 15.96 0.57 -15.61
C SER A 94 14.77 1.46 -15.99
N TYR A 95 13.56 1.10 -15.55
CA TYR A 95 12.37 1.91 -15.77
C TYR A 95 12.38 3.22 -14.97
N TYR A 96 12.97 3.24 -13.76
CA TYR A 96 13.26 4.49 -13.05
C TYR A 96 14.07 5.46 -13.91
N THR A 97 15.13 4.99 -14.58
CA THR A 97 15.96 5.83 -15.46
C THR A 97 15.17 6.40 -16.64
N ILE A 98 14.20 5.64 -17.17
CA ILE A 98 13.31 6.12 -18.23
C ILE A 98 12.39 7.23 -17.67
N LEU A 99 11.74 6.99 -16.54
CA LEU A 99 10.83 7.96 -15.92
C LEU A 99 11.53 9.26 -15.53
N GLU A 100 12.73 9.18 -14.95
CA GLU A 100 13.51 10.36 -14.54
C GLU A 100 14.02 11.19 -15.73
N GLY A 101 14.14 10.58 -16.91
CA GLY A 101 14.44 11.28 -18.16
C GLY A 101 13.25 12.03 -18.76
N LEU A 102 12.06 11.88 -18.18
CA LEU A 102 10.81 12.45 -18.67
C LEU A 102 10.25 13.49 -17.67
N ASP A 103 9.52 14.46 -18.22
CA ASP A 103 8.65 15.35 -17.45
C ASP A 103 7.21 14.82 -17.50
N GLN A 104 6.35 15.20 -16.56
CA GLN A 104 4.94 14.75 -16.53
C GLN A 104 4.21 14.98 -17.87
N THR A 105 4.42 16.12 -18.52
CA THR A 105 3.77 16.46 -19.79
C THR A 105 4.21 15.58 -20.96
N LYS A 106 5.33 14.88 -20.81
CA LYS A 106 5.90 13.96 -21.82
C LYS A 106 5.60 12.50 -21.50
N LEU A 107 4.85 12.23 -20.43
CA LEU A 107 4.52 10.88 -20.02
C LEU A 107 3.41 10.32 -20.92
N SER A 108 3.81 9.53 -21.92
CA SER A 108 2.88 8.92 -22.87
C SER A 108 2.03 7.83 -22.22
N HIS A 109 0.89 7.51 -22.84
CA HIS A 109 0.02 6.42 -22.41
C HIS A 109 0.80 5.10 -22.25
N GLU A 110 1.65 4.74 -23.22
CA GLU A 110 2.43 3.50 -23.19
C GLU A 110 3.43 3.46 -22.03
N VAL A 111 4.11 4.59 -21.78
CA VAL A 111 5.06 4.70 -20.67
C VAL A 111 4.33 4.60 -19.33
N LEU A 112 3.18 5.25 -19.18
CA LEU A 112 2.37 5.17 -17.97
C LEU A 112 1.88 3.75 -17.74
N LEU A 113 1.26 3.14 -18.74
CA LEU A 113 0.72 1.78 -18.65
C LEU A 113 1.80 0.76 -18.31
N CYS A 114 2.97 0.84 -18.96
CA CYS A 114 4.08 -0.06 -18.69
C CYS A 114 4.61 0.12 -17.25
N ALA A 115 4.71 1.35 -16.75
CA ALA A 115 5.06 1.62 -15.35
C ALA A 115 4.09 0.92 -14.38
N LYS A 116 2.78 1.06 -14.62
CA LYS A 116 1.75 0.42 -13.79
C LYS A 116 1.79 -1.11 -13.89
N GLN A 117 2.03 -1.66 -15.08
CA GLN A 117 2.13 -3.11 -15.31
C GLN A 117 3.31 -3.78 -14.62
N ILE A 118 4.37 -3.03 -14.30
CA ILE A 118 5.51 -3.53 -13.51
C ILE A 118 5.42 -3.08 -12.03
N GLY A 119 4.28 -2.52 -11.60
CA GLY A 119 3.97 -2.27 -10.19
C GLY A 119 4.33 -0.91 -9.63
N PHE A 120 4.70 0.08 -10.45
CA PHE A 120 4.96 1.43 -9.93
C PHE A 120 3.68 2.05 -9.38
N SER A 121 3.74 2.61 -8.16
CA SER A 121 2.67 3.46 -7.63
C SER A 121 2.67 4.83 -8.30
N ASP A 122 1.53 5.50 -8.26
CA ASP A 122 1.35 6.87 -8.74
C ASP A 122 2.32 7.82 -8.00
N LYS A 123 2.60 7.55 -6.72
CA LYS A 123 3.58 8.28 -5.90
C LYS A 123 5.04 8.07 -6.34
N GLN A 124 5.42 6.84 -6.73
CA GLN A 124 6.75 6.58 -7.31
C GLN A 124 6.92 7.32 -8.64
N ILE A 125 5.92 7.22 -9.52
CA ILE A 125 5.94 7.88 -10.83
C ILE A 125 6.01 9.39 -10.64
N ALA A 126 5.16 9.95 -9.78
CA ALA A 126 5.13 11.37 -9.47
C ALA A 126 6.49 11.88 -8.99
N THR A 127 7.16 11.14 -8.11
CA THR A 127 8.49 11.50 -7.61
C THR A 127 9.52 11.51 -8.74
N ALA A 128 9.51 10.48 -9.60
CA ALA A 128 10.44 10.36 -10.73
C ALA A 128 10.28 11.49 -11.77
N VAL A 129 9.02 11.88 -12.08
CA VAL A 129 8.71 12.94 -13.07
C VAL A 129 8.50 14.32 -12.46
N LYS A 130 8.84 14.51 -11.18
CA LYS A 130 8.73 15.77 -10.42
C LYS A 130 7.31 16.37 -10.42
N SER A 131 6.32 15.52 -10.18
CA SER A 131 4.90 15.84 -10.10
C SER A 131 4.30 15.45 -8.73
N THR A 132 2.98 15.51 -8.60
CA THR A 132 2.22 15.06 -7.44
C THR A 132 1.47 13.76 -7.74
N GLU A 133 1.24 12.95 -6.71
CA GLU A 133 0.49 11.68 -6.82
C GLU A 133 -0.89 11.89 -7.46
N LEU A 134 -1.62 12.92 -7.04
CA LEU A 134 -2.93 13.26 -7.60
C LEU A 134 -2.88 13.62 -9.08
N ALA A 135 -1.83 14.31 -9.52
CA ALA A 135 -1.71 14.69 -10.93
C ALA A 135 -1.42 13.48 -11.83
N VAL A 136 -0.60 12.53 -11.36
CA VAL A 136 -0.36 11.25 -12.04
C VAL A 136 -1.64 10.40 -12.05
N ARG A 137 -2.35 10.29 -10.93
CA ARG A 137 -3.65 9.59 -10.85
C ARG A 137 -4.65 10.16 -11.85
N LYS A 138 -4.77 11.49 -11.93
CA LYS A 138 -5.70 12.16 -12.86
C LYS A 138 -5.34 11.85 -14.32
N GLN A 139 -4.08 11.98 -14.68
CA GLN A 139 -3.59 11.66 -16.04
C GLN A 139 -3.85 10.18 -16.39
N ARG A 140 -3.67 9.29 -15.41
CA ARG A 140 -3.95 7.86 -15.52
C ARG A 140 -5.43 7.59 -15.80
N GLN A 141 -6.34 8.23 -15.06
CA GLN A 141 -7.78 8.14 -15.26
C GLN A 141 -8.22 8.72 -16.62
N GLU A 142 -7.72 9.90 -17.00
CA GLU A 142 -7.99 10.53 -18.31
C GLU A 142 -7.52 9.66 -19.49
N SER A 143 -6.48 8.87 -19.26
CA SER A 143 -5.92 7.93 -20.24
C SER A 143 -6.59 6.55 -20.22
N ASN A 144 -7.63 6.34 -19.39
CA ASN A 144 -8.29 5.04 -19.16
C ASN A 144 -7.33 3.92 -18.71
N ILE A 145 -6.29 4.26 -17.96
CA ILE A 145 -5.33 3.30 -17.40
C ILE A 145 -5.79 2.97 -15.97
N THR A 146 -6.74 2.04 -15.83
CA THR A 146 -7.23 1.58 -14.52
C THR A 146 -6.87 0.11 -14.31
N PRO A 147 -6.72 -0.33 -13.04
CA PRO A 147 -6.47 -1.74 -12.78
C PRO A 147 -7.76 -2.55 -13.04
N PHE A 148 -7.56 -3.83 -13.40
CA PHE A 148 -8.64 -4.80 -13.50
C PHE A 148 -8.71 -5.65 -12.24
N VAL A 149 -9.94 -6.03 -11.86
CA VAL A 149 -10.18 -6.91 -10.72
C VAL A 149 -10.19 -8.35 -11.20
N LYS A 150 -9.37 -9.18 -10.58
CA LYS A 150 -9.20 -10.60 -10.89
C LYS A 150 -9.52 -11.48 -9.70
N GLN A 151 -10.13 -12.63 -9.99
CA GLN A 151 -10.47 -13.63 -8.97
C GLN A 151 -9.31 -14.62 -8.75
N ILE A 152 -9.22 -15.12 -7.53
CA ILE A 152 -8.37 -16.23 -7.13
C ILE A 152 -9.26 -17.46 -7.04
N ASP A 153 -9.07 -18.39 -7.97
CA ASP A 153 -9.97 -19.52 -8.21
C ASP A 153 -9.33 -20.89 -7.93
N THR A 154 -8.05 -20.92 -7.58
CA THR A 154 -7.18 -22.11 -7.38
C THR A 154 -6.88 -22.95 -8.63
N VAL A 155 -7.58 -22.73 -9.75
CA VAL A 155 -7.54 -23.58 -10.96
C VAL A 155 -7.23 -22.80 -12.25
N ALA A 156 -6.75 -21.56 -12.13
CA ALA A 156 -6.36 -20.72 -13.27
C ALA A 156 -7.46 -20.58 -14.33
N ALA A 157 -8.68 -20.32 -13.87
CA ALA A 157 -9.91 -20.15 -14.65
C ALA A 157 -10.38 -21.40 -15.41
N GLU A 158 -9.92 -22.61 -15.03
CA GLU A 158 -10.50 -23.87 -15.55
C GLU A 158 -11.98 -24.00 -15.17
N TRP A 159 -12.34 -23.56 -13.96
CA TRP A 159 -13.71 -23.54 -13.44
C TRP A 159 -14.07 -22.15 -12.93
N PRO A 160 -15.35 -21.72 -13.06
CA PRO A 160 -15.78 -20.45 -12.52
C PRO A 160 -15.66 -20.42 -10.99
N ALA A 161 -15.03 -19.37 -10.45
CA ALA A 161 -14.93 -19.17 -9.02
C ALA A 161 -16.31 -18.89 -8.40
N THR A 162 -16.60 -19.56 -7.30
CA THR A 162 -17.79 -19.25 -6.47
C THR A 162 -17.48 -18.18 -5.41
N THR A 163 -16.21 -17.93 -5.13
CA THR A 163 -15.73 -16.98 -4.13
C THR A 163 -15.23 -15.69 -4.78
N ASN A 164 -15.45 -14.55 -4.11
CA ASN A 164 -14.90 -13.27 -4.54
C ASN A 164 -13.64 -12.96 -3.73
N TYR A 165 -12.62 -13.80 -3.91
CA TYR A 165 -11.28 -13.51 -3.43
C TYR A 165 -10.50 -12.82 -4.55
N LEU A 166 -10.15 -11.54 -4.36
CA LEU A 166 -9.86 -10.60 -5.43
C LEU A 166 -8.49 -9.95 -5.28
N TYR A 167 -7.87 -9.61 -6.41
CA TYR A 167 -6.71 -8.72 -6.48
C TYR A 167 -6.82 -7.80 -7.71
N LEU A 168 -6.10 -6.69 -7.68
CA LEU A 168 -5.97 -5.71 -8.75
C LEU A 168 -4.70 -5.96 -9.56
N THR A 169 -4.82 -5.80 -10.88
CA THR A 169 -3.68 -5.86 -11.80
C THR A 169 -3.88 -5.00 -13.04
N TYR A 170 -2.78 -4.39 -13.51
CA TYR A 170 -2.75 -3.68 -14.79
C TYR A 170 -2.43 -4.60 -15.98
N ASN A 171 -2.11 -5.87 -15.70
CA ASN A 171 -1.85 -6.90 -16.70
C ASN A 171 -3.15 -7.68 -17.05
N GLY A 172 -4.29 -7.01 -17.01
CA GLY A 172 -5.60 -7.53 -17.36
C GLY A 172 -6.18 -6.86 -18.62
N LYS A 173 -7.31 -7.38 -19.11
CA LYS A 173 -8.09 -6.78 -20.20
C LYS A 173 -9.56 -6.54 -19.85
N SER A 174 -10.03 -7.15 -18.76
CA SER A 174 -11.41 -7.10 -18.29
C SER A 174 -11.45 -7.46 -16.81
N HIS A 175 -12.51 -7.08 -16.11
CA HIS A 175 -12.80 -7.54 -14.75
C HIS A 175 -13.40 -8.95 -14.78
N ASP A 176 -13.18 -9.72 -13.72
CA ASP A 176 -13.78 -11.07 -13.56
C ASP A 176 -15.17 -11.02 -12.90
N LEU A 177 -15.60 -9.84 -12.44
CA LEU A 177 -16.88 -9.63 -11.78
C LEU A 177 -17.57 -8.34 -12.23
N GLN A 178 -18.84 -8.23 -11.88
CA GLN A 178 -19.67 -7.04 -12.07
C GLN A 178 -19.67 -6.16 -10.82
N PHE A 179 -19.99 -4.87 -10.98
CA PHE A 179 -20.00 -3.87 -9.90
C PHE A 179 -21.41 -3.29 -9.72
N PRO A 180 -22.35 -4.01 -9.08
CA PRO A 180 -23.72 -3.53 -8.91
C PRO A 180 -23.88 -2.44 -7.83
N GLY A 181 -22.83 -2.12 -7.08
CA GLY A 181 -22.89 -1.21 -5.93
C GLY A 181 -23.63 -1.79 -4.72
N GLY A 182 -23.89 -0.95 -3.71
CA GLY A 182 -24.64 -1.32 -2.50
C GLY A 182 -23.83 -2.11 -1.46
N TYR A 183 -22.50 -2.07 -1.55
CA TYR A 183 -21.60 -2.67 -0.56
C TYR A 183 -21.13 -1.63 0.45
N THR A 184 -20.81 -2.06 1.66
CA THR A 184 -20.09 -1.28 2.66
C THR A 184 -18.64 -1.76 2.70
N MET A 185 -17.68 -0.84 2.56
CA MET A 185 -16.26 -1.17 2.55
C MET A 185 -15.66 -1.05 3.95
N VAL A 186 -14.89 -2.04 4.37
CA VAL A 186 -14.15 -2.08 5.63
C VAL A 186 -12.67 -2.21 5.30
N ILE A 187 -11.85 -1.32 5.84
CA ILE A 187 -10.39 -1.33 5.64
C ILE A 187 -9.72 -1.98 6.85
N GLY A 188 -8.86 -2.96 6.57
CA GLY A 188 -8.15 -3.75 7.58
C GLY A 188 -6.94 -3.05 8.16
N SER A 189 -6.15 -3.81 8.92
CA SER A 189 -4.99 -3.29 9.65
C SER A 189 -3.67 -3.35 8.88
N GLY A 190 -3.59 -4.10 7.79
CA GLY A 190 -2.32 -4.42 7.13
C GLY A 190 -1.42 -5.29 8.03
N VAL A 191 -0.10 -5.16 7.82
CA VAL A 191 0.92 -5.97 8.51
C VAL A 191 0.93 -5.74 10.01
N TYR A 192 1.07 -6.82 10.77
CA TYR A 192 1.33 -6.72 12.20
C TYR A 192 2.68 -6.09 12.51
N ARG A 193 2.67 -5.16 13.47
CA ARG A 193 3.85 -4.47 13.99
C ARG A 193 3.70 -4.34 15.49
N ILE A 194 4.80 -4.05 16.19
CA ILE A 194 4.73 -3.77 17.62
C ILE A 194 3.83 -2.54 17.84
N GLY A 195 2.73 -2.72 18.58
CA GLY A 195 1.71 -1.68 18.81
C GLY A 195 0.53 -1.72 17.83
N SER A 196 0.54 -2.61 16.84
CA SER A 196 -0.57 -2.86 15.91
C SER A 196 -0.62 -4.34 15.54
N SER A 197 -1.39 -5.12 16.29
CA SER A 197 -1.48 -6.58 16.15
C SER A 197 -2.94 -7.02 15.93
N VAL A 198 -3.25 -8.26 16.30
CA VAL A 198 -4.52 -8.96 16.10
C VAL A 198 -5.74 -8.23 16.67
N GLU A 199 -5.56 -7.31 17.62
CA GLU A 199 -6.66 -6.50 18.16
C GLU A 199 -7.41 -5.70 17.09
N PHE A 200 -6.71 -5.18 16.07
CA PHE A 200 -7.34 -4.45 14.97
C PHE A 200 -8.01 -5.39 13.98
N ASP A 201 -7.46 -6.58 13.75
CA ASP A 201 -8.12 -7.61 12.96
C ASP A 201 -9.44 -8.05 13.61
N TRP A 202 -9.42 -8.24 14.94
CA TRP A 202 -10.62 -8.59 15.70
C TRP A 202 -11.72 -7.53 15.57
N CYS A 203 -11.37 -6.25 15.65
CA CYS A 203 -12.30 -5.14 15.42
C CYS A 203 -12.90 -5.16 14.00
N ALA A 204 -12.06 -5.38 12.97
CA ALA A 204 -12.52 -5.45 11.58
C ALA A 204 -13.46 -6.64 11.35
N VAL A 205 -13.11 -7.82 11.85
CA VAL A 205 -13.95 -9.03 11.77
C VAL A 205 -15.27 -8.84 12.53
N GLY A 206 -15.24 -8.22 13.71
CA GLY A 206 -16.44 -7.86 14.46
C GLY A 206 -17.36 -6.95 13.63
N CYS A 207 -16.79 -5.91 13.00
CA CYS A 207 -17.55 -5.00 12.13
C CYS A 207 -18.18 -5.74 10.93
N LEU A 208 -17.44 -6.61 10.25
CA LEU A 208 -17.97 -7.41 9.13
C LEU A 208 -19.14 -8.30 9.56
N ARG A 209 -19.05 -8.96 10.73
CA ARG A 209 -20.11 -9.80 11.27
C ARG A 209 -21.38 -9.00 11.59
N GLU A 210 -21.24 -7.82 12.17
CA GLU A 210 -22.38 -6.95 12.46
C GLU A 210 -23.03 -6.40 11.18
N LEU A 211 -22.24 -5.98 10.19
CA LEU A 211 -22.77 -5.57 8.88
C LEU A 211 -23.56 -6.70 8.21
N ARG A 212 -23.05 -7.94 8.28
CA ARG A 212 -23.75 -9.12 7.77
C ARG A 212 -25.08 -9.36 8.50
N GLN A 213 -25.12 -9.22 9.84
CA GLN A 213 -26.37 -9.32 10.61
C GLN A 213 -27.38 -8.23 10.22
N LEU A 214 -26.91 -7.04 9.83
CA LEU A 214 -27.72 -5.95 9.31
C LEU A 214 -28.12 -6.12 7.83
N ASN A 215 -27.85 -7.30 7.22
CA ASN A 215 -28.09 -7.60 5.81
C ASN A 215 -27.38 -6.63 4.85
N LYS A 216 -26.22 -6.09 5.25
CA LYS A 216 -25.35 -5.28 4.39
C LYS A 216 -24.33 -6.17 3.71
N LYS A 217 -24.13 -5.94 2.41
CA LYS A 217 -23.03 -6.56 1.67
C LYS A 217 -21.73 -5.86 2.01
N THR A 218 -20.65 -6.62 2.08
CA THR A 218 -19.38 -6.19 2.65
C THR A 218 -18.23 -6.33 1.66
N ILE A 219 -17.36 -5.33 1.61
CA ILE A 219 -16.06 -5.39 0.94
C ILE A 219 -15.00 -5.29 2.04
N MET A 220 -14.07 -6.24 2.10
CA MET A 220 -12.88 -6.15 2.95
C MET A 220 -11.66 -5.82 2.10
N VAL A 221 -10.85 -4.86 2.53
CA VAL A 221 -9.54 -4.57 1.93
C VAL A 221 -8.46 -4.79 2.99
N ASN A 222 -7.64 -5.81 2.82
CA ASN A 222 -6.51 -6.11 3.70
C ASN A 222 -5.50 -7.00 2.96
N TYR A 223 -4.29 -7.12 3.48
CA TYR A 223 -3.21 -7.84 2.79
C TYR A 223 -2.28 -8.63 3.74
N ASN A 224 -2.70 -8.82 4.98
CA ASN A 224 -1.97 -9.64 5.94
C ASN A 224 -2.45 -11.10 5.83
N PRO A 225 -1.58 -12.04 5.43
CA PRO A 225 -1.97 -13.43 5.20
C PRO A 225 -2.27 -14.23 6.48
N GLU A 226 -1.91 -13.70 7.65
CA GLU A 226 -2.09 -14.38 8.93
C GLU A 226 -3.49 -14.16 9.55
N THR A 227 -4.33 -13.32 8.93
CA THR A 227 -5.50 -12.74 9.60
C THR A 227 -6.81 -13.40 9.22
N VAL A 228 -7.78 -13.37 10.14
CA VAL A 228 -9.12 -13.91 9.86
C VAL A 228 -9.87 -12.98 8.90
N SER A 229 -9.61 -11.67 8.92
CA SER A 229 -10.23 -10.76 7.96
C SER A 229 -9.85 -11.02 6.50
N THR A 230 -8.77 -11.75 6.23
CA THR A 230 -8.38 -12.16 4.87
C THR A 230 -8.83 -13.58 4.53
N ASP A 231 -9.70 -14.18 5.35
CA ASP A 231 -10.48 -15.35 4.92
C ASP A 231 -11.66 -14.90 4.05
N TYR A 232 -11.84 -15.55 2.90
CA TYR A 232 -12.83 -15.17 1.90
C TYR A 232 -14.28 -15.43 2.35
N ASP A 233 -14.48 -16.20 3.43
CA ASP A 233 -15.79 -16.48 4.02
C ASP A 233 -16.28 -15.38 4.98
N MET A 234 -15.41 -14.44 5.36
CA MET A 234 -15.72 -13.34 6.29
C MET A 234 -16.45 -12.16 5.64
N CYS A 235 -16.35 -11.99 4.32
CA CYS A 235 -16.98 -10.89 3.59
C CYS A 235 -17.52 -11.35 2.22
N ASP A 236 -18.31 -10.50 1.55
CA ASP A 236 -18.87 -10.82 0.23
C ASP A 236 -17.84 -10.62 -0.89
N ARG A 237 -16.87 -9.72 -0.68
CA ARG A 237 -15.74 -9.43 -1.57
C ARG A 237 -14.50 -9.12 -0.75
N LEU A 238 -13.46 -9.94 -0.89
CA LEU A 238 -12.17 -9.72 -0.27
C LEU A 238 -11.19 -9.21 -1.31
N TYR A 239 -10.70 -7.98 -1.18
CA TYR A 239 -9.58 -7.47 -1.94
C TYR A 239 -8.29 -7.67 -1.15
N PHE A 240 -7.43 -8.57 -1.63
CA PHE A 240 -6.09 -8.79 -1.08
C PHE A 240 -5.13 -7.72 -1.61
N GLU A 241 -5.28 -6.51 -1.11
CA GLU A 241 -4.71 -5.31 -1.71
C GLU A 241 -4.10 -4.34 -0.70
N GLU A 242 -3.19 -3.51 -1.22
CA GLU A 242 -2.48 -2.50 -0.47
C GLU A 242 -3.46 -1.47 0.12
N ILE A 243 -3.24 -1.09 1.38
CA ILE A 243 -4.01 -0.03 2.03
C ILE A 243 -3.27 1.29 1.82
N SER A 244 -3.40 1.83 0.62
CA SER A 244 -2.93 3.18 0.26
C SER A 244 -4.04 4.00 -0.37
N PHE A 245 -3.88 5.32 -0.37
CA PHE A 245 -4.84 6.22 -1.00
C PHE A 245 -5.13 5.82 -2.46
N GLU A 246 -4.09 5.54 -3.24
CA GLU A 246 -4.23 5.12 -4.65
C GLU A 246 -5.12 3.89 -4.82
N VAL A 247 -4.80 2.82 -4.08
CA VAL A 247 -5.43 1.52 -4.26
C VAL A 247 -6.83 1.49 -3.66
N VAL A 248 -7.02 2.04 -2.46
CA VAL A 248 -8.34 2.13 -1.83
C VAL A 248 -9.27 2.99 -2.68
N MET A 249 -8.78 4.09 -3.27
CA MET A 249 -9.58 4.92 -4.17
C MET A 249 -9.89 4.22 -5.49
N ASP A 250 -8.95 3.42 -6.05
CA ASP A 250 -9.24 2.60 -7.24
C ASP A 250 -10.37 1.59 -6.97
N ILE A 251 -10.36 0.91 -5.81
CA ILE A 251 -11.45 0.01 -5.42
C ILE A 251 -12.75 0.79 -5.18
N TYR A 252 -12.67 1.94 -4.52
CA TYR A 252 -13.82 2.80 -4.25
C TYR A 252 -14.51 3.27 -5.54
N ASP A 253 -13.72 3.72 -6.52
CA ASP A 253 -14.22 4.18 -7.82
C ASP A 253 -14.88 3.04 -8.61
N LEU A 254 -14.33 1.82 -8.54
CA LEU A 254 -14.88 0.63 -9.20
C LEU A 254 -16.16 0.11 -8.54
N GLU A 255 -16.17 0.02 -7.20
CA GLU A 255 -17.24 -0.61 -6.42
C GLU A 255 -18.39 0.35 -6.09
N ASN A 256 -18.13 1.66 -6.05
CA ASN A 256 -19.05 2.70 -5.59
C ASN A 256 -19.80 2.28 -4.30
N PRO A 257 -19.08 2.01 -3.20
CA PRO A 257 -19.68 1.50 -1.97
C PRO A 257 -20.54 2.57 -1.29
N GLU A 258 -21.55 2.17 -0.51
CA GLU A 258 -22.38 3.08 0.30
C GLU A 258 -21.51 3.98 1.19
N GLY A 259 -20.44 3.43 1.74
CA GLY A 259 -19.38 4.17 2.41
C GLY A 259 -18.23 3.27 2.86
N VAL A 260 -17.22 3.89 3.46
CA VAL A 260 -15.97 3.26 3.91
C VAL A 260 -15.83 3.40 5.42
N ILE A 261 -15.56 2.30 6.10
CA ILE A 261 -15.25 2.24 7.53
C ILE A 261 -13.74 2.11 7.70
N LEU A 262 -13.11 3.13 8.27
CA LEU A 262 -11.66 3.21 8.51
C LEU A 262 -11.28 2.95 9.98
N SER A 263 -12.20 3.15 10.91
CA SER A 263 -11.93 3.19 12.35
C SER A 263 -11.59 1.85 13.01
N MET A 264 -11.60 0.75 12.25
CA MET A 264 -11.38 -0.60 12.78
C MET A 264 -9.96 -1.13 12.54
N GLY A 265 -9.22 -0.57 11.57
CA GLY A 265 -7.91 -1.10 11.15
C GLY A 265 -6.70 -0.35 11.73
N GLY A 266 -6.87 0.47 12.76
CA GLY A 266 -5.75 1.15 13.42
C GLY A 266 -5.17 2.31 12.61
N GLN A 267 -3.86 2.52 12.68
CA GLN A 267 -3.21 3.74 12.17
C GLN A 267 -3.19 3.83 10.65
N LEU A 268 -3.02 2.71 9.94
CA LEU A 268 -2.83 2.72 8.48
C LEU A 268 -4.08 3.25 7.74
N PRO A 269 -5.32 2.82 8.05
CA PRO A 269 -6.52 3.44 7.49
C PRO A 269 -6.74 4.89 7.93
N ASN A 270 -6.37 5.23 9.19
CA ASN A 270 -6.47 6.60 9.69
C ASN A 270 -5.57 7.56 8.90
N ASN A 271 -4.36 7.13 8.55
CA ASN A 271 -3.39 7.92 7.79
C ASN A 271 -3.92 8.35 6.42
N ILE A 272 -4.72 7.52 5.75
CA ILE A 272 -5.30 7.83 4.42
C ILE A 272 -6.69 8.47 4.49
N ALA A 273 -7.29 8.60 5.68
CA ALA A 273 -8.67 9.06 5.86
C ALA A 273 -8.90 10.47 5.29
N MET A 274 -7.98 11.40 5.55
CA MET A 274 -8.07 12.77 5.05
C MET A 274 -7.90 12.86 3.54
N ASP A 275 -7.07 12.01 2.93
CA ASP A 275 -6.84 12.02 1.50
C ASP A 275 -8.04 11.45 0.74
N LEU A 276 -8.64 10.38 1.24
CA LEU A 276 -9.92 9.85 0.75
C LEU A 276 -11.04 10.88 0.88
N HIS A 277 -11.13 11.56 2.04
CA HIS A 277 -12.12 12.61 2.27
C HIS A 277 -11.99 13.78 1.30
N ARG A 278 -10.77 14.24 1.02
CA ARG A 278 -10.50 15.31 0.05
C ARG A 278 -10.91 14.92 -1.38
N GLN A 279 -10.92 13.64 -1.70
CA GLN A 279 -11.47 13.10 -2.95
C GLN A 279 -12.95 12.71 -2.86
N GLN A 280 -13.66 13.21 -1.85
CA GLN A 280 -15.10 13.04 -1.67
C GLN A 280 -15.56 11.58 -1.44
N ALA A 281 -14.65 10.70 -0.99
CA ALA A 281 -15.05 9.37 -0.54
C ALA A 281 -15.97 9.46 0.69
N ARG A 282 -17.06 8.68 0.67
CA ARG A 282 -18.04 8.62 1.77
C ARG A 282 -17.47 7.84 2.96
N ILE A 283 -16.92 8.53 3.95
CA ILE A 283 -16.43 7.90 5.18
C ILE A 283 -17.59 7.77 6.19
N LEU A 284 -17.75 6.58 6.77
CA LEU A 284 -18.76 6.29 7.78
C LEU A 284 -18.18 6.39 9.18
N GLY A 285 -18.99 6.87 10.14
CA GLY A 285 -18.60 7.05 11.53
C GLY A 285 -17.98 8.42 11.80
N THR A 286 -16.94 8.45 12.64
CA THR A 286 -16.23 9.69 12.99
C THR A 286 -15.64 10.35 11.75
N SER A 287 -15.87 11.65 11.57
CA SER A 287 -15.38 12.36 10.38
C SER A 287 -13.84 12.39 10.34
N PRO A 288 -13.21 12.31 9.16
CA PRO A 288 -11.76 12.41 9.01
C PRO A 288 -11.16 13.68 9.62
N GLU A 289 -11.89 14.80 9.58
CA GLU A 289 -11.46 16.05 10.22
C GLU A 289 -11.50 15.99 11.75
N SER A 290 -12.41 15.19 12.30
CA SER A 290 -12.46 14.94 13.75
C SER A 290 -11.28 14.07 14.19
N VAL A 291 -10.89 13.08 13.38
CA VAL A 291 -9.68 12.27 13.61
C VAL A 291 -8.43 13.15 13.54
N ASP A 292 -8.26 13.94 12.47
CA ASP A 292 -7.16 14.90 12.35
C ASP A 292 -7.15 15.96 13.47
N GLY A 293 -8.33 16.37 13.93
CA GLY A 293 -8.47 17.25 15.10
C GLY A 293 -7.92 16.63 16.39
N ALA A 294 -8.05 15.31 16.56
CA ALA A 294 -7.57 14.57 17.72
C ALA A 294 -6.09 14.16 17.61
N GLU A 295 -5.63 13.76 16.43
CA GLU A 295 -4.25 13.33 16.20
C GLU A 295 -3.27 14.52 16.08
N ASN A 296 -3.73 15.68 15.57
CA ASN A 296 -2.90 16.86 15.51
C ASN A 296 -2.80 17.52 16.88
N ARG A 297 -1.62 17.43 17.50
CA ARG A 297 -1.36 17.94 18.85
C ARG A 297 -1.74 19.40 19.07
N PHE A 298 -1.56 20.28 18.07
CA PHE A 298 -1.96 21.67 18.17
C PHE A 298 -3.47 21.84 18.15
N LYS A 299 -4.16 21.12 17.26
CA LYS A 299 -5.64 21.16 17.17
C LYS A 299 -6.26 20.59 18.44
N PHE A 300 -5.76 19.44 18.91
CA PHE A 300 -6.23 18.79 20.13
C PHE A 300 -6.02 19.65 21.38
N SER A 301 -4.82 20.22 21.55
CA SER A 301 -4.53 21.12 22.68
C SER A 301 -5.48 22.33 22.69
N ARG A 302 -5.70 22.98 21.54
CA ARG A 302 -6.62 24.11 21.43
C ARG A 302 -8.07 23.71 21.73
N MET A 303 -8.45 22.49 21.33
CA MET A 303 -9.77 21.95 21.65
C MET A 303 -9.95 21.78 23.15
N LEU A 304 -8.98 21.17 23.86
CA LEU A 304 -9.02 21.00 25.31
C LEU A 304 -9.10 22.35 26.05
N ASP A 305 -8.30 23.33 25.63
CA ASP A 305 -8.33 24.68 26.20
C ASP A 305 -9.71 25.34 26.01
N ARG A 306 -10.31 25.17 24.83
CA ARG A 306 -11.65 25.72 24.51
C ARG A 306 -12.76 25.15 25.38
N ILE A 307 -12.67 23.87 25.75
CA ILE A 307 -13.67 23.18 26.59
C ILE A 307 -13.30 23.18 28.08
N GLY A 308 -12.20 23.84 28.46
CA GLY A 308 -11.78 23.97 29.85
C GLY A 308 -11.21 22.69 30.47
N ILE A 309 -10.75 21.73 29.66
CA ILE A 309 -10.09 20.52 30.16
C ILE A 309 -8.60 20.79 30.34
N SER A 310 -8.09 20.47 31.52
CA SER A 310 -6.67 20.62 31.86
C SER A 310 -5.80 19.66 31.05
N GLN A 311 -4.64 20.13 30.61
CA GLN A 311 -3.62 19.33 29.92
C GLN A 311 -2.21 19.65 30.44
N PRO A 312 -1.26 18.69 30.37
CA PRO A 312 0.13 18.96 30.73
C PRO A 312 0.71 20.10 29.91
N ARG A 313 1.56 20.93 30.53
CA ARG A 313 2.29 21.97 29.81
C ARG A 313 3.17 21.33 28.75
N TRP A 314 3.12 21.86 27.55
CA TRP A 314 3.91 21.38 26.44
C TRP A 314 4.33 22.50 25.51
N LYS A 315 5.37 22.23 24.72
CA LYS A 315 5.85 23.11 23.67
C LYS A 315 6.51 22.27 22.57
N GLU A 316 6.31 22.64 21.32
CA GLU A 316 7.10 22.11 20.21
C GLU A 316 8.43 22.88 20.15
N LEU A 317 9.53 22.15 20.04
CA LEU A 317 10.88 22.69 20.11
C LEU A 317 11.70 22.13 18.96
N THR A 318 12.35 23.02 18.22
CA THR A 318 13.16 22.65 17.05
C THR A 318 14.67 22.70 17.31
N ASN A 319 15.08 23.16 18.49
CA ASN A 319 16.49 23.27 18.85
C ASN A 319 16.70 23.03 20.35
N LEU A 320 17.88 22.51 20.68
CA LEU A 320 18.27 22.16 22.05
C LEU A 320 18.24 23.36 22.99
N LYS A 321 18.66 24.55 22.51
CA LYS A 321 18.68 25.76 23.33
C LYS A 321 17.29 26.18 23.81
N SER A 322 16.24 25.87 23.04
CA SER A 322 14.85 26.16 23.42
C SER A 322 14.26 25.10 24.37
N ALA A 323 14.94 23.96 24.52
CA ALA A 323 14.52 22.85 25.38
C ALA A 323 15.10 22.90 26.79
N ILE A 324 16.26 23.53 26.94
CA ILE A 324 16.92 23.81 28.22
C ILE A 324 16.31 25.08 28.81
#